data_AF-A0A969SG23-F1
#
_entry.id   AF-A0A969SG23-F1
#
_cell.length_a   1.000
_cell.length_b   1.000
_cell.length_c   1.000
_cell.angle_alpha   90.00
_cell.angle_beta   90.00
_cell.angle_gamma   90.00
#
_symmetry.space_group_name_H-M   'P 1'
#
loop_
_entity.id
_entity.type
_entity.pdbx_description
1 polymer ?
#
loop_
_entity_poly.entity_id
_entity_poly.type
_entity_poly.pdbx_seq_one_letter_code
_entity_poly.pdbx_strand_id
1 'polypeptide(L)'
;MEPAATDSLGELPDSELRDLIGRLVAEVSGLRATVNGLEARVTVLQAENTALRGEVARLEAENRTLKDEIARLKGLPPRPPLTPSGMERSTEAGGVSKAKRPRSRRWRGPVLPRISITEEVVLTAQAPAGSRFKGYDDIVVQNLDLTARAIRFRRERWRTPSGETVSGTLPVGIRGGFGPALQQFILALHIQGQVTTERLTALLTGMGVVISKRQVVRLLAKGAERFAAEDAGVLRAGLASARWITVDDTAARHARRDGYTTQIGDDRFTAFRTGSPSRGRTSCRSCGPASSAYVVNATALDYMRRRGLPAA
;
A
#
# COMPACT_ATOMS: atom_id res chain seq x y z
N MET A 1 -21.87 -48.48 -27.39
CA MET A 1 -20.87 -48.40 -28.46
C MET A 1 -19.50 -48.44 -27.79
N GLU A 2 -19.10 -49.65 -27.39
CA GLU A 2 -17.73 -49.93 -26.95
C GLU A 2 -16.84 -50.07 -28.18
N PRO A 3 -15.56 -49.65 -28.11
CA PRO A 3 -14.52 -50.33 -28.85
C PRO A 3 -13.82 -51.33 -27.92
N ALA A 4 -14.00 -52.61 -28.25
CA ALA A 4 -13.16 -53.69 -27.78
C ALA A 4 -11.71 -53.46 -28.24
N ALA A 5 -10.79 -53.44 -27.28
CA ALA A 5 -9.35 -53.42 -27.52
C ALA A 5 -8.67 -54.43 -26.58
N THR A 6 -9.15 -55.67 -26.58
CA THR A 6 -8.61 -56.75 -25.74
C THR A 6 -7.87 -57.85 -26.51
N ASP A 7 -7.82 -57.79 -27.85
CA ASP A 7 -7.19 -58.85 -28.67
C ASP A 7 -5.69 -58.67 -28.97
N SER A 8 -5.01 -57.67 -28.41
CA SER A 8 -3.59 -57.43 -28.75
C SER A 8 -2.57 -58.15 -27.87
N LEU A 9 -2.98 -58.74 -26.74
CA LEU A 9 -2.05 -59.43 -25.81
C LEU A 9 -1.93 -60.94 -26.07
N GLY A 10 -2.94 -61.55 -26.72
CA GLY A 10 -2.98 -62.98 -27.02
C GLY A 10 -2.19 -63.39 -28.28
N GLU A 11 -1.88 -62.43 -29.16
CA GLU A 11 -1.11 -62.66 -30.39
C GLU A 11 0.41 -62.44 -30.21
N LEU A 12 0.84 -61.92 -29.06
CA LEU A 12 2.26 -61.68 -28.80
C LEU A 12 2.98 -63.01 -28.51
N PRO A 13 4.15 -63.25 -29.12
CA PRO A 13 4.96 -64.40 -28.76
C PRO A 13 5.33 -64.35 -27.27
N ASP A 14 5.39 -65.53 -26.65
CA ASP A 14 5.65 -65.73 -25.21
C ASP A 14 6.85 -64.92 -24.67
N SER A 15 7.86 -64.67 -25.52
CA SER A 15 9.02 -63.84 -25.20
C SER A 15 8.69 -62.36 -25.05
N GLU A 16 7.86 -61.79 -25.92
CA GLU A 16 7.48 -60.36 -25.87
C GLU A 16 6.54 -60.07 -24.69
N LEU A 17 5.67 -61.02 -24.36
CA LEU A 17 4.83 -60.93 -23.18
C LEU A 17 5.67 -60.93 -21.89
N ARG A 18 6.69 -61.80 -21.80
CA ARG A 18 7.63 -61.82 -20.67
C ARG A 18 8.43 -60.54 -20.55
N ASP A 19 8.87 -59.96 -21.67
CA ASP A 19 9.60 -58.68 -21.69
C ASP A 19 8.71 -57.50 -21.26
N LEU A 20 7.44 -57.46 -21.69
CA LEU A 20 6.48 -56.45 -21.25
C LEU A 20 6.18 -56.56 -19.76
N ILE A 21 5.94 -57.77 -19.26
CA ILE A 21 5.75 -58.03 -17.83
C ILE A 21 7.00 -57.62 -17.05
N GLY A 22 8.21 -57.92 -17.55
CA GLY A 22 9.47 -57.51 -16.94
C GLY A 22 9.60 -55.99 -16.81
N ARG A 23 9.25 -55.24 -17.88
CA ARG A 23 9.23 -53.77 -17.87
C ARG A 23 8.20 -53.22 -16.88
N LEU A 24 6.98 -53.76 -16.87
CA LEU A 24 5.94 -53.32 -15.94
C LEU A 24 6.32 -53.60 -14.48
N VAL A 25 6.93 -54.76 -14.19
CA VAL A 25 7.44 -55.10 -12.86
C VAL A 25 8.56 -54.15 -12.44
N ALA A 26 9.46 -53.77 -13.35
CA ALA A 26 10.49 -52.78 -13.08
C ALA A 26 9.90 -51.39 -12.78
N GLU A 27 8.90 -50.96 -13.55
CA GLU A 27 8.21 -49.68 -13.35
C GLU A 27 7.43 -49.64 -12.02
N VAL A 28 6.69 -50.70 -11.70
CA VAL A 28 5.98 -50.84 -10.41
C VAL A 28 6.98 -50.84 -9.25
N SER A 29 8.14 -51.47 -9.41
CA SER A 29 9.21 -51.45 -8.40
C SER A 29 9.80 -50.03 -8.23
N GLY A 30 9.99 -49.31 -9.32
CA GLY A 30 10.43 -47.91 -9.32
C GLY A 30 9.41 -46.99 -8.63
N LEU A 31 8.13 -47.11 -8.98
CA LEU A 31 7.04 -46.35 -8.34
C LEU A 31 6.96 -46.63 -6.85
N ARG A 32 7.05 -47.89 -6.42
CA ARG A 32 7.10 -48.25 -4.99
C ARG A 32 8.28 -47.61 -4.27
N ALA A 33 9.46 -47.57 -4.88
CA ALA A 33 10.61 -46.87 -4.30
C ALA A 33 10.37 -45.36 -4.13
N THR A 34 9.73 -44.72 -5.12
CA THR A 34 9.38 -43.29 -5.01
C THR A 34 8.34 -43.01 -3.93
N VAL A 35 7.31 -43.87 -3.81
CA VAL A 35 6.27 -43.75 -2.77
C VAL A 35 6.89 -43.88 -1.38
N ASN A 36 7.73 -44.89 -1.17
CA ASN A 36 8.45 -45.05 0.11
C ASN A 36 9.31 -43.83 0.46
N GLY A 37 9.98 -43.24 -0.55
CA GLY A 37 10.74 -42.00 -0.38
C GLY A 37 9.88 -40.79 -0.03
N LEU A 38 8.68 -40.68 -0.60
CA LEU A 38 7.73 -39.62 -0.28
C LEU A 38 7.15 -39.79 1.12
N GLU A 39 6.80 -41.01 1.53
CA GLU A 39 6.31 -41.31 2.87
C GLU A 39 7.36 -40.93 3.93
N ALA A 40 8.63 -41.26 3.70
CA ALA A 40 9.72 -40.85 4.58
C ALA A 40 9.86 -39.32 4.70
N ARG A 41 9.60 -38.56 3.62
CA ARG A 41 9.62 -37.09 3.68
C ARG A 41 8.43 -36.53 4.44
N VAL A 42 7.24 -37.14 4.30
CA VAL A 42 6.04 -36.72 5.02
C VAL A 42 6.19 -36.91 6.52
N THR A 43 6.77 -38.03 6.96
CA THR A 43 7.00 -38.28 8.40
C THR A 43 7.98 -37.27 9.00
N VAL A 44 9.06 -36.93 8.29
CA VAL A 44 10.00 -35.87 8.70
C VAL A 44 9.29 -34.52 8.82
N LEU A 45 8.52 -34.12 7.82
CA LEU A 45 7.78 -32.85 7.84
C LEU A 45 6.72 -32.79 8.95
N GLN A 46 6.06 -33.90 9.25
CA GLN A 46 5.13 -34.00 10.37
C GLN A 46 5.85 -33.81 11.71
N ALA A 47 7.01 -34.45 11.89
CA ALA A 47 7.83 -34.27 13.10
C ALA A 47 8.26 -32.80 13.26
N GLU A 48 8.76 -32.16 12.21
CA GLU A 48 9.12 -30.74 12.22
C GLU A 48 7.92 -29.84 12.58
N ASN A 49 6.73 -30.12 12.01
CA ASN A 49 5.52 -29.35 12.33
C ASN A 49 5.14 -29.47 13.82
N THR A 50 5.25 -30.66 14.39
CA THR A 50 4.97 -30.86 15.82
C THR A 50 5.97 -30.12 16.71
N ALA A 51 7.26 -30.13 16.35
CA ALA A 51 8.29 -29.40 17.06
C ALA A 51 8.06 -27.87 16.99
N LEU A 52 7.77 -27.34 15.80
CA LEU A 52 7.47 -25.92 15.61
C LEU A 52 6.23 -25.48 16.38
N ARG A 53 5.17 -26.29 16.42
CA ARG A 53 3.97 -26.01 17.23
C ARG A 53 4.29 -25.98 18.72
N GLY A 54 5.16 -26.87 19.19
CA GLY A 54 5.65 -26.87 20.57
C GLY A 54 6.42 -25.59 20.91
N GLU A 55 7.30 -25.15 20.01
CA GLU A 55 8.07 -23.93 20.21
C GLU A 55 7.21 -22.66 20.18
N VAL A 56 6.21 -22.60 19.29
CA VAL A 56 5.22 -21.52 19.28
C VAL A 56 4.46 -21.47 20.62
N ALA A 57 4.02 -22.62 21.14
CA ALA A 57 3.33 -22.67 22.43
C ALA A 57 4.24 -22.19 23.58
N ARG A 58 5.53 -22.54 23.54
CA ARG A 58 6.53 -22.07 24.52
C ARG A 58 6.74 -20.56 24.44
N LEU A 59 6.97 -20.01 23.24
CA LEU A 59 7.17 -18.58 23.01
C LEU A 59 5.92 -17.76 23.34
N GLU A 60 4.72 -18.31 23.11
CA GLU A 60 3.48 -17.67 23.53
C GLU A 60 3.35 -17.62 25.06
N ALA A 61 3.72 -18.69 25.76
CA ALA A 61 3.71 -18.72 27.21
C ALA A 61 4.70 -17.68 27.79
N GLU A 62 5.91 -17.61 27.23
CA GLU A 62 6.92 -16.62 27.61
C GLU A 62 6.48 -15.19 27.29
N ASN A 63 5.86 -14.96 26.13
CA ASN A 63 5.29 -13.65 25.82
C ASN A 63 4.17 -13.26 26.79
N ARG A 64 3.38 -14.22 27.26
CA ARG A 64 2.32 -13.96 28.25
C ARG A 64 2.94 -13.52 29.58
N THR A 65 3.94 -14.23 30.08
CA THR A 65 4.61 -13.86 31.35
C THR A 65 5.30 -12.49 31.26
N LEU A 66 6.00 -12.20 30.15
CA LEU A 66 6.62 -10.89 29.93
C LEU A 66 5.60 -9.75 29.84
N LYS A 67 4.45 -9.98 29.20
CA LYS A 67 3.37 -8.99 29.14
C LYS A 67 2.77 -8.71 30.52
N ASP A 68 2.58 -9.75 31.33
CA ASP A 68 2.07 -9.62 32.69
C ASP A 68 3.08 -8.87 33.59
N GLU A 69 4.38 -9.12 33.42
CA GLU A 69 5.44 -8.40 34.12
C GLU A 69 5.55 -6.93 33.69
N ILE A 70 5.41 -6.64 32.40
CA ILE A 70 5.33 -5.25 31.89
C ILE A 70 4.11 -4.54 32.47
N ALA A 71 2.96 -5.21 32.57
CA ALA A 71 1.75 -4.63 33.15
C ALA A 71 1.95 -4.30 34.63
N ARG A 72 2.60 -5.19 35.39
CA ARG A 72 2.99 -4.96 36.80
C ARG A 72 3.91 -3.75 36.93
N LEU A 73 4.99 -3.67 36.15
CA LEU A 73 5.96 -2.56 36.19
C LEU A 73 5.32 -1.22 35.79
N LYS A 74 4.29 -1.24 34.94
CA LYS A 74 3.56 -0.04 34.49
C LYS A 74 2.37 0.33 35.37
N GLY A 75 2.10 -0.41 36.46
CA GLY A 75 0.96 -0.15 37.34
C GLY A 75 -0.41 -0.37 36.69
N LEU A 76 -0.47 -1.21 35.65
CA LEU A 76 -1.70 -1.58 34.96
C LEU A 76 -2.43 -2.70 35.72
N PRO A 77 -3.78 -2.77 35.65
CA PRO A 77 -4.53 -3.82 36.33
C PRO A 77 -4.12 -5.22 35.81
N PRO A 78 -4.07 -6.23 36.70
CA PRO A 78 -3.67 -7.58 36.33
C PRO A 78 -4.67 -8.21 35.36
N ARG A 79 -4.17 -9.14 34.55
CA ARG A 79 -4.98 -9.86 33.56
C ARG A 79 -6.09 -10.65 34.28
N PRO A 80 -7.37 -10.51 33.87
CA PRO A 80 -8.46 -11.26 34.48
C PRO A 80 -8.35 -12.76 34.18
N PRO A 81 -8.68 -13.66 35.14
CA PRO A 81 -8.65 -15.10 34.92
C PRO A 81 -9.70 -15.50 33.88
N LEU A 82 -9.29 -16.31 32.91
CA LEU A 82 -10.20 -16.88 31.92
C LEU A 82 -10.85 -18.13 32.53
N THR A 83 -12.10 -18.01 32.99
CA THR A 83 -12.94 -19.16 33.29
C THR A 83 -13.76 -19.54 32.05
N PRO A 84 -13.98 -20.85 31.78
CA PRO A 84 -14.81 -21.27 30.66
C PRO A 84 -16.25 -20.80 30.87
N SER A 85 -16.86 -20.18 29.84
CA SER A 85 -18.19 -19.61 29.95
C SER A 85 -19.26 -20.70 30.05
N GLY A 86 -20.05 -20.70 31.12
CA GLY A 86 -21.19 -21.63 31.34
C GLY A 86 -22.42 -21.35 30.45
N MET A 87 -22.21 -21.06 29.17
CA MET A 87 -23.27 -20.66 28.24
C MET A 87 -23.99 -21.86 27.58
N GLU A 88 -23.43 -23.07 27.71
CA GLU A 88 -24.01 -24.34 27.20
C GLU A 88 -25.27 -24.78 27.96
N ARG A 89 -25.46 -24.38 29.23
CA ARG A 89 -26.61 -24.81 30.05
C ARG A 89 -27.93 -24.08 29.73
N SER A 90 -27.90 -23.05 28.88
CA SER A 90 -29.07 -22.21 28.62
C SER A 90 -29.90 -22.66 27.41
N THR A 91 -29.48 -23.71 26.69
CA THR A 91 -30.20 -24.22 25.51
C THR A 91 -31.17 -25.37 25.81
N GLU A 92 -31.26 -25.86 27.05
CA GLU A 92 -32.17 -26.94 27.45
C GLU A 92 -33.06 -26.56 28.64
N ALA A 93 -33.98 -25.61 28.45
CA ALA A 93 -35.22 -25.54 29.24
C ALA A 93 -36.17 -24.50 28.63
N GLY A 94 -37.20 -24.96 27.94
CA GLY A 94 -38.38 -24.16 27.67
C GLY A 94 -39.17 -23.96 28.96
N GLY A 95 -39.45 -22.71 29.33
CA GLY A 95 -40.26 -22.38 30.51
C GLY A 95 -40.58 -20.90 30.59
N VAL A 96 -41.86 -20.58 30.38
CA VAL A 96 -42.45 -19.24 30.42
C VAL A 96 -42.29 -18.59 31.80
N SER A 97 -41.82 -17.34 31.87
CA SER A 97 -42.29 -16.39 32.89
C SER A 97 -42.00 -14.92 32.51
N LYS A 98 -42.96 -14.07 32.88
CA LYS A 98 -43.08 -12.64 32.55
C LYS A 98 -42.05 -11.76 33.29
N ALA A 99 -41.74 -10.64 32.64
CA ALA A 99 -41.38 -9.33 33.18
C ALA A 99 -40.04 -9.13 33.92
N LYS A 100 -39.10 -8.50 33.21
CA LYS A 100 -38.50 -7.20 33.57
C LYS A 100 -37.65 -6.72 32.40
N ARG A 101 -37.95 -5.54 31.84
CA ARG A 101 -37.10 -4.92 30.80
C ARG A 101 -35.71 -4.64 31.41
N PRO A 102 -34.62 -5.27 30.96
CA PRO A 102 -33.30 -4.76 31.27
C PRO A 102 -33.09 -3.53 30.40
N ARG A 103 -32.73 -2.40 31.01
CA ARG A 103 -32.21 -1.25 30.26
C ARG A 103 -31.06 -1.76 29.39
N SER A 104 -31.19 -1.67 28.08
CA SER A 104 -30.13 -2.10 27.18
C SER A 104 -28.90 -1.23 27.46
N ARG A 105 -27.91 -1.84 28.13
CA ARG A 105 -26.53 -1.36 28.01
C ARG A 105 -26.23 -1.45 26.53
N ARG A 106 -26.27 -0.30 25.84
CA ARG A 106 -25.80 -0.17 24.46
C ARG A 106 -24.33 -0.57 24.49
N TRP A 107 -24.07 -1.85 24.27
CA TRP A 107 -22.76 -2.34 23.98
C TRP A 107 -22.33 -1.62 22.70
N ARG A 108 -21.38 -0.70 22.82
CA ARG A 108 -20.69 -0.21 21.62
C ARG A 108 -19.91 -1.41 21.12
N GLY A 109 -20.44 -2.06 20.08
CA GLY A 109 -19.66 -2.99 19.29
C GLY A 109 -18.40 -2.28 18.79
N PRO A 110 -17.37 -3.05 18.37
CA PRO A 110 -16.16 -2.46 17.79
C PRO A 110 -16.57 -1.45 16.72
N VAL A 111 -16.09 -0.21 16.86
CA VAL A 111 -16.23 0.79 15.80
C VAL A 111 -15.30 0.35 14.69
N LEU A 112 -15.78 -0.54 13.82
CA LEU A 112 -15.12 -0.79 12.57
C LEU A 112 -15.26 0.51 11.74
N PRO A 113 -14.17 1.12 11.27
CA PRO A 113 -14.27 2.23 10.34
C PRO A 113 -15.17 1.79 9.17
N ARG A 114 -15.99 2.71 8.65
CA ARG A 114 -16.89 2.43 7.51
C ARG A 114 -16.04 2.12 6.27
N ILE A 115 -15.67 0.86 6.12
CA ILE A 115 -15.00 0.33 4.94
C ILE A 115 -16.11 -0.10 3.98
N SER A 116 -16.12 0.49 2.80
CA SER A 116 -17.00 0.06 1.70
C SER A 116 -16.46 -1.26 1.14
N ILE A 117 -17.23 -2.34 1.30
CA ILE A 117 -16.92 -3.66 0.76
C ILE A 117 -17.02 -3.58 -0.77
N THR A 118 -15.91 -3.89 -1.45
CA THR A 118 -15.82 -3.85 -2.92
C THR A 118 -16.14 -5.20 -3.56
N GLU A 119 -15.94 -6.29 -2.82
CA GLU A 119 -16.18 -7.66 -3.26
C GLU A 119 -16.60 -8.51 -2.05
N GLU A 120 -17.59 -9.39 -2.25
CA GLU A 120 -18.05 -10.36 -1.25
C GLU A 120 -17.85 -11.77 -1.80
N VAL A 121 -17.11 -12.59 -1.07
CA VAL A 121 -16.84 -13.99 -1.44
C VAL A 121 -17.41 -14.90 -0.38
N VAL A 122 -18.41 -15.70 -0.76
CA VAL A 122 -19.01 -16.70 0.14
C VAL A 122 -18.16 -17.96 0.14
N LEU A 123 -17.58 -18.27 1.30
CA LEU A 123 -16.84 -19.52 1.50
C LEU A 123 -17.82 -20.66 1.83
N THR A 124 -17.74 -21.75 1.08
CA THR A 124 -18.59 -22.92 1.31
C THR A 124 -17.91 -23.85 2.32
N ALA A 125 -18.59 -24.14 3.42
CA ALA A 125 -18.15 -25.15 4.38
C ALA A 125 -18.61 -26.55 3.96
N GLN A 126 -17.74 -27.56 4.13
CA GLN A 126 -18.10 -28.97 3.96
C GLN A 126 -18.87 -29.45 5.20
N ALA A 127 -20.16 -29.10 5.28
CA ALA A 127 -21.01 -29.44 6.41
C ALA A 127 -21.50 -30.91 6.31
N PRO A 128 -21.41 -31.71 7.40
CA PRO A 128 -21.95 -33.07 7.43
C PRO A 128 -23.46 -33.12 7.10
N ALA A 129 -23.93 -34.25 6.58
CA ALA A 129 -25.36 -34.47 6.33
C ALA A 129 -26.20 -34.29 7.62
N GLY A 130 -27.35 -33.62 7.51
CA GLY A 130 -28.19 -33.25 8.66
C GLY A 130 -27.80 -31.92 9.33
N SER A 131 -26.72 -31.27 8.89
CA SER A 131 -26.37 -29.93 9.36
C SER A 131 -27.38 -28.89 8.86
N ARG A 132 -27.74 -27.94 9.73
CA ARG A 132 -28.55 -26.77 9.36
C ARG A 132 -27.65 -25.56 9.13
N PHE A 133 -27.99 -24.76 8.14
CA PHE A 133 -27.34 -23.47 7.92
C PHE A 133 -27.64 -22.51 9.08
N LYS A 134 -26.60 -21.93 9.69
CA LYS A 134 -26.70 -21.02 10.85
C LYS A 134 -26.59 -19.54 10.48
N GLY A 135 -26.12 -19.22 9.26
CA GLY A 135 -25.75 -17.86 8.84
C GLY A 135 -24.26 -17.78 8.45
N TYR A 136 -23.81 -16.57 8.13
CA TYR A 136 -22.41 -16.27 7.82
C TYR A 136 -21.67 -15.75 9.05
N ASP A 137 -20.36 -16.02 9.11
CA ASP A 137 -19.43 -15.43 10.07
C ASP A 137 -18.46 -14.56 9.27
N ASP A 138 -18.73 -13.24 9.24
CA ASP A 138 -18.11 -12.33 8.30
C ASP A 138 -16.70 -11.90 8.77
N ILE A 139 -15.70 -12.07 7.90
CA ILE A 139 -14.34 -11.55 8.10
C ILE A 139 -14.02 -10.58 6.97
N VAL A 140 -13.84 -9.30 7.33
CA VAL A 140 -13.44 -8.27 6.37
C VAL A 140 -11.91 -8.20 6.28
N VAL A 141 -11.37 -8.51 5.11
CA VAL A 141 -9.93 -8.40 4.80
C VAL A 141 -9.73 -7.23 3.84
N GLN A 142 -8.83 -6.31 4.19
CA GLN A 142 -8.37 -5.25 3.28
C GLN A 142 -7.04 -5.66 2.67
N ASN A 143 -6.97 -5.63 1.33
CA ASN A 143 -5.75 -5.91 0.59
C ASN A 143 -5.37 -4.72 -0.30
N LEU A 144 -4.10 -4.65 -0.72
CA LEU A 144 -3.58 -3.66 -1.65
C LEU A 144 -2.90 -4.36 -2.83
N ASP A 145 -3.60 -4.41 -3.96
CA ASP A 145 -3.09 -5.03 -5.18
C ASP A 145 -2.41 -3.99 -6.08
N LEU A 146 -1.08 -4.05 -6.15
CA LEU A 146 -0.27 -3.21 -7.04
C LEU A 146 0.17 -4.04 -8.25
N THR A 147 -0.42 -3.79 -9.42
CA THR A 147 -0.11 -4.53 -10.64
C THR A 147 0.22 -3.58 -11.80
N ALA A 148 1.33 -3.85 -12.48
CA ALA A 148 1.65 -3.17 -13.73
C ALA A 148 0.72 -3.63 -14.86
N ARG A 149 -0.03 -2.69 -15.45
CA ARG A 149 -0.92 -2.93 -16.60
C ARG A 149 -0.40 -2.23 -17.85
N ALA A 150 -0.18 -3.00 -18.91
CA ALA A 150 0.21 -2.48 -20.23
C ALA A 150 -0.99 -2.48 -21.18
N ILE A 151 -1.25 -1.35 -21.86
CA ILE A 151 -2.34 -1.20 -22.83
C ILE A 151 -1.74 -0.81 -24.18
N ARG A 152 -2.03 -1.61 -25.22
CA ARG A 152 -1.64 -1.30 -26.61
C ARG A 152 -2.76 -0.55 -27.32
N PHE A 153 -2.59 0.76 -27.49
CA PHE A 153 -3.48 1.55 -28.34
C PHE A 153 -3.17 1.31 -29.83
N ARG A 154 -4.09 0.69 -30.56
CA ARG A 154 -4.05 0.59 -32.03
C ARG A 154 -4.87 1.74 -32.60
N ARG A 155 -4.18 2.71 -33.20
CA ARG A 155 -4.81 3.88 -33.81
C ARG A 155 -5.00 3.59 -35.28
N GLU A 156 -6.22 3.74 -35.77
CA GLU A 156 -6.47 3.74 -37.20
C GLU A 156 -5.74 4.89 -37.86
N ARG A 157 -5.25 4.66 -39.09
CA ARG A 157 -4.59 5.65 -39.93
C ARG A 157 -5.19 5.54 -41.32
N TRP A 158 -5.83 6.62 -41.76
CA TRP A 158 -6.52 6.72 -43.03
C TRP A 158 -5.81 7.74 -43.91
N ARG A 159 -5.74 7.48 -45.21
CA ARG A 159 -5.31 8.48 -46.20
C ARG A 159 -6.56 9.08 -46.82
N THR A 160 -6.72 10.39 -46.76
CA THR A 160 -7.84 11.07 -47.42
C THR A 160 -7.65 11.03 -48.94
N PRO A 161 -8.72 11.21 -49.73
CA PRO A 161 -8.61 11.39 -51.17
C PRO A 161 -7.71 12.59 -51.57
N SER A 162 -7.59 13.60 -50.71
CA SER A 162 -6.67 14.74 -50.87
C SER A 162 -5.20 14.41 -50.54
N GLY A 163 -4.91 13.20 -50.07
CA GLY A 163 -3.55 12.73 -49.75
C GLY A 163 -3.10 12.96 -48.30
N GLU A 164 -3.92 13.60 -47.46
CA GLU A 164 -3.63 13.83 -46.05
C GLU A 164 -3.79 12.55 -45.22
N THR A 165 -3.10 12.46 -44.08
CA THR A 165 -3.22 11.31 -43.18
C THR A 165 -4.03 11.68 -41.94
N VAL A 166 -5.18 11.05 -41.76
CA VAL A 166 -6.00 11.16 -40.55
C VAL A 166 -5.66 9.98 -39.64
N SER A 167 -5.46 10.23 -38.35
CA SER A 167 -5.15 9.18 -37.37
C SER A 167 -6.00 9.32 -36.12
N GLY A 168 -6.52 8.21 -35.57
CA GLY A 168 -7.34 8.24 -34.35
C GLY A 168 -6.60 8.93 -33.19
N THR A 169 -7.28 9.70 -32.35
CA THR A 169 -6.64 10.47 -31.27
C THR A 169 -6.27 9.58 -30.08
N LEU A 170 -5.16 9.87 -29.41
CA LEU A 170 -4.81 9.20 -28.15
C LEU A 170 -5.58 9.82 -26.98
N PRO A 171 -5.93 9.03 -25.94
CA PRO A 171 -6.43 9.58 -24.69
C PRO A 171 -5.46 10.59 -24.08
N VAL A 172 -6.02 11.61 -23.42
CA VAL A 172 -5.24 12.66 -22.75
C VAL A 172 -4.41 12.08 -21.60
N GLY A 173 -3.28 12.73 -21.29
CA GLY A 173 -2.47 12.39 -20.12
C GLY A 173 -1.47 11.25 -20.31
N ILE A 174 -1.34 10.66 -21.50
CA ILE A 174 -0.27 9.69 -21.80
C ILE A 174 1.04 10.43 -22.06
N ARG A 175 2.09 10.16 -21.27
CA ARG A 175 3.40 10.81 -21.41
C ARG A 175 4.51 9.78 -21.45
N GLY A 176 5.25 9.76 -22.56
CA GLY A 176 6.38 8.84 -22.75
C GLY A 176 6.02 7.36 -22.62
N GLY A 177 4.79 6.98 -22.98
CA GLY A 177 4.28 5.61 -22.87
C GLY A 177 3.62 5.26 -21.52
N PHE A 178 3.58 6.19 -20.56
CA PHE A 178 3.01 5.94 -19.24
C PHE A 178 1.68 6.68 -19.07
N GLY A 179 0.67 5.98 -18.53
CA GLY A 179 -0.67 6.53 -18.30
C GLY A 179 -0.74 7.49 -17.10
N PRO A 180 -1.86 8.23 -16.95
CA PRO A 180 -2.02 9.25 -15.92
C PRO A 180 -2.00 8.69 -14.49
N ALA A 181 -2.58 7.50 -14.24
CA ALA A 181 -2.59 6.88 -12.91
C ALA A 181 -1.17 6.58 -12.40
N LEU A 182 -0.30 6.03 -13.25
CA LEU A 182 1.09 5.78 -12.89
C LEU A 182 1.86 7.09 -12.66
N GLN A 183 1.59 8.13 -13.46
CA GLN A 183 2.19 9.45 -13.25
C GLN A 183 1.79 10.05 -11.89
N GLN A 184 0.51 9.94 -11.52
CA GLN A 184 0.00 10.37 -10.22
C GLN A 184 0.67 9.60 -9.08
N PHE A 185 0.78 8.28 -9.21
CA PHE A 185 1.45 7.43 -8.23
C PHE A 185 2.92 7.81 -8.03
N ILE A 186 3.66 8.06 -9.12
CA ILE A 186 5.05 8.54 -9.09
C ILE A 186 5.16 9.87 -8.36
N LEU A 187 4.28 10.83 -8.65
CA LEU A 187 4.27 12.14 -7.99
C LEU A 187 3.94 12.02 -6.50
N ALA A 188 2.94 11.23 -6.14
CA ALA A 188 2.56 11.01 -4.74
C ALA A 188 3.71 10.41 -3.93
N LEU A 189 4.36 9.35 -4.43
CA LEU A 189 5.48 8.73 -3.73
C LEU A 189 6.70 9.64 -3.63
N HIS A 190 7.00 10.40 -4.67
CA HIS A 190 8.18 11.27 -4.64
C HIS A 190 7.98 12.51 -3.78
N ILE A 191 6.85 13.21 -3.95
CA ILE A 191 6.59 14.50 -3.29
C ILE A 191 6.08 14.29 -1.87
N GLN A 192 5.04 13.48 -1.68
CA GLN A 192 4.44 13.23 -0.37
C GLN A 192 5.16 12.12 0.40
N GLY A 193 5.53 11.03 -0.30
CA GLY A 193 6.22 9.90 0.31
C GLY A 193 7.73 10.09 0.49
N GLN A 194 8.30 11.18 -0.04
CA GLN A 194 9.74 11.48 -0.02
C GLN A 194 10.63 10.33 -0.53
N VAL A 195 10.09 9.47 -1.41
CA VAL A 195 10.82 8.33 -1.96
C VAL A 195 11.83 8.83 -2.99
N THR A 196 13.11 8.47 -2.83
CA THR A 196 14.16 8.87 -3.77
C THR A 196 13.90 8.30 -5.16
N THR A 197 14.42 8.96 -6.20
CA THR A 197 14.20 8.52 -7.59
C THR A 197 14.73 7.10 -7.82
N GLU A 198 15.86 6.75 -7.20
CA GLU A 198 16.46 5.41 -7.26
C GLU A 198 15.53 4.36 -6.65
N ARG A 199 15.02 4.61 -5.44
CA ARG A 199 14.11 3.68 -4.75
C ARG A 199 12.79 3.57 -5.48
N LEU A 200 12.27 4.68 -6.00
CA LEU A 200 11.04 4.69 -6.80
C LEU A 200 11.22 3.88 -8.08
N THR A 201 12.36 4.00 -8.78
CA THR A 201 12.65 3.20 -9.98
C THR A 201 12.70 1.71 -9.64
N ALA A 202 13.39 1.34 -8.54
CA ALA A 202 13.48 -0.04 -8.09
C ALA A 202 12.10 -0.62 -7.73
N LEU A 203 11.29 0.15 -7.00
CA LEU A 203 9.93 -0.24 -6.63
C LEU A 203 9.05 -0.48 -7.86
N LEU A 204 9.04 0.47 -8.80
CA LEU A 204 8.26 0.36 -10.05
C LEU A 204 8.68 -0.87 -10.87
N THR A 205 9.99 -1.10 -10.98
CA THR A 205 10.53 -2.27 -11.69
C THR A 205 10.12 -3.57 -11.00
N GLY A 206 10.20 -3.61 -9.66
CA GLY A 206 9.76 -4.75 -8.87
C GLY A 206 8.27 -5.07 -9.01
N MET A 207 7.44 -4.07 -9.29
CA MET A 207 6.02 -4.23 -9.61
C MET A 207 5.74 -4.59 -11.08
N GLY A 208 6.78 -4.78 -11.90
CA GLY A 208 6.67 -5.14 -13.32
C GLY A 208 6.57 -3.96 -14.30
N VAL A 209 6.80 -2.73 -13.86
CA VAL A 209 6.84 -1.56 -14.76
C VAL A 209 8.23 -1.43 -15.38
N VAL A 210 8.31 -1.59 -16.70
CA VAL A 210 9.57 -1.38 -17.44
C VAL A 210 9.85 0.12 -17.58
N ILE A 211 10.66 0.68 -16.67
CA ILE A 211 10.98 2.11 -16.64
C ILE A 211 12.42 2.35 -16.19
N SER A 212 13.07 3.35 -16.79
CA SER A 212 14.42 3.78 -16.39
C SER A 212 14.38 4.96 -15.42
N LYS A 213 15.44 5.12 -14.62
CA LYS A 213 15.62 6.28 -13.72
C LYS A 213 15.45 7.61 -14.46
N ARG A 214 16.07 7.74 -15.64
CA ARG A 214 15.96 8.96 -16.47
C ARG A 214 14.51 9.26 -16.83
N GLN A 215 13.72 8.22 -17.10
CA GLN A 215 12.31 8.39 -17.44
C GLN A 215 11.47 8.78 -16.21
N VAL A 216 11.76 8.24 -15.02
CA VAL A 216 11.15 8.70 -13.76
C VAL A 216 11.43 10.19 -13.53
N VAL A 217 12.70 10.62 -13.62
CA VAL A 217 13.08 12.04 -13.50
C VAL A 217 12.33 12.90 -14.52
N ARG A 218 12.22 12.43 -15.77
CA ARG A 218 11.49 13.15 -16.81
C ARG A 218 10.01 13.29 -16.49
N LEU A 219 9.37 12.27 -15.93
CA LEU A 219 7.96 12.33 -15.52
C LEU A 219 7.74 13.29 -14.35
N LEU A 220 8.71 13.39 -13.43
CA LEU A 220 8.68 14.32 -12.31
C LEU A 220 8.92 15.78 -12.75
N ALA A 221 9.91 16.01 -13.61
CA ALA A 221 10.30 17.36 -14.02
C ALA A 221 9.40 17.95 -15.11
N LYS A 222 9.01 17.16 -16.10
CA LYS A 222 8.29 17.67 -17.27
C LYS A 222 6.84 17.97 -16.91
N GLY A 223 6.37 19.20 -17.11
CA GLY A 223 5.02 19.63 -16.78
C GLY A 223 4.88 20.18 -15.36
N ALA A 224 5.97 20.35 -14.60
CA ALA A 224 5.95 21.15 -13.38
C ALA A 224 5.55 22.60 -13.66
N GLU A 225 5.80 23.08 -14.89
CA GLU A 225 5.43 24.43 -15.34
C GLU A 225 3.93 24.69 -15.25
N ARG A 226 3.09 23.64 -15.36
CA ARG A 226 1.63 23.78 -15.23
C ARG A 226 1.19 24.20 -13.83
N PHE A 227 1.98 23.84 -12.82
CA PHE A 227 1.72 24.18 -11.42
C PHE A 227 2.30 25.54 -11.03
N ALA A 228 3.16 26.13 -11.87
CA ALA A 228 3.78 27.42 -11.57
C ALA A 228 2.73 28.54 -11.45
N ALA A 229 1.70 28.53 -12.30
CA ALA A 229 0.61 29.50 -12.23
C ALA A 229 -0.23 29.31 -10.95
N GLU A 230 -0.53 28.06 -10.58
CA GLU A 230 -1.28 27.72 -9.37
C GLU A 230 -0.49 28.10 -8.11
N ASP A 231 0.78 27.72 -8.02
CA ASP A 231 1.68 28.07 -6.92
C ASP A 231 1.85 29.60 -6.78
N ALA A 232 1.99 30.33 -7.89
CA ALA A 232 2.02 31.79 -7.86
C ALA A 232 0.67 32.39 -7.41
N GLY A 233 -0.45 31.75 -7.78
CA GLY A 233 -1.80 32.11 -7.32
C GLY A 233 -1.98 31.89 -5.83
N VAL A 234 -1.54 30.74 -5.30
CA VAL A 234 -1.59 30.40 -3.87
C VAL A 234 -0.77 31.40 -3.06
N LEU A 235 0.48 31.69 -3.47
CA LEU A 235 1.30 32.69 -2.77
C LEU A 235 0.62 34.07 -2.78
N ARG A 236 0.08 34.52 -3.92
CA ARG A 236 -0.57 35.83 -4.03
C ARG A 236 -1.81 35.92 -3.13
N ALA A 237 -2.67 34.91 -3.17
CA ALA A 237 -3.89 34.86 -2.35
C ALA A 237 -3.55 34.72 -0.86
N GLY A 238 -2.53 33.94 -0.53
CA GLY A 238 -1.98 33.79 0.81
C GLY A 238 -1.52 35.13 1.37
N LEU A 239 -0.59 35.81 0.68
CA LEU A 239 -0.07 37.11 1.10
C LEU A 239 -1.15 38.19 1.24
N ALA A 240 -2.16 38.19 0.36
CA ALA A 240 -3.25 39.17 0.41
C ALA A 240 -4.22 38.97 1.60
N SER A 241 -4.31 37.75 2.13
CA SER A 241 -5.28 37.38 3.17
C SER A 241 -4.64 36.99 4.51
N ALA A 242 -3.32 36.84 4.57
CA ALA A 242 -2.54 36.45 5.75
C ALA A 242 -2.63 37.50 6.86
N ARG A 243 -2.94 37.05 8.09
CA ARG A 243 -2.85 37.92 9.28
C ARG A 243 -1.41 38.04 9.78
N TRP A 244 -0.63 37.00 9.56
CA TRP A 244 0.78 36.88 9.88
C TRP A 244 1.42 35.97 8.84
N ILE A 245 2.73 36.09 8.65
CA ILE A 245 3.49 35.25 7.72
C ILE A 245 4.75 34.81 8.44
N THR A 246 5.09 33.53 8.35
CA THR A 246 6.41 33.01 8.70
C THR A 246 7.27 32.92 7.45
N VAL A 247 8.56 33.19 7.63
CA VAL A 247 9.58 33.04 6.60
C VAL A 247 10.73 32.26 7.20
N ASP A 248 11.11 31.16 6.56
CA ASP A 248 12.27 30.36 6.94
C ASP A 248 13.14 30.06 5.71
N ASP A 249 14.46 30.04 5.88
CA ASP A 249 15.42 29.77 4.80
C ASP A 249 16.13 28.44 5.08
N THR A 250 15.86 27.43 4.25
CA THR A 250 16.58 26.15 4.27
C THR A 250 17.68 26.13 3.20
N ALA A 251 18.92 25.90 3.61
CA ALA A 251 20.07 25.81 2.70
C ALA A 251 20.26 24.37 2.19
N ALA A 252 20.58 24.22 0.91
CA ALA A 252 20.95 22.94 0.29
C ALA A 252 22.07 23.14 -0.75
N ARG A 253 22.98 22.16 -0.86
CA ARG A 253 24.01 22.22 -1.91
C ARG A 253 23.48 21.60 -3.20
N HIS A 254 23.49 22.37 -4.28
CA HIS A 254 23.14 21.92 -5.61
C HIS A 254 24.32 22.13 -6.56
N ALA A 255 24.79 21.07 -7.22
CA ALA A 255 25.93 21.12 -8.14
C ALA A 255 27.18 21.82 -7.54
N ARG A 256 27.49 21.54 -6.26
CA ARG A 256 28.60 22.14 -5.48
C ARG A 256 28.46 23.64 -5.18
N ARG A 257 27.29 24.22 -5.41
CA ARG A 257 26.95 25.61 -5.04
C ARG A 257 25.89 25.61 -3.96
N ASP A 258 25.92 26.62 -3.10
CA ASP A 258 24.91 26.78 -2.06
C ASP A 258 23.67 27.40 -2.67
N GLY A 259 22.55 26.69 -2.54
CA GLY A 259 21.22 27.15 -2.86
C GLY A 259 20.42 27.34 -1.58
N TYR A 260 19.45 28.24 -1.63
CA TYR A 260 18.54 28.49 -0.52
C TYR A 260 17.11 28.32 -1.02
N THR A 261 16.29 27.65 -0.22
CA THR A 261 14.85 27.57 -0.42
C THR A 261 14.17 28.31 0.71
N THR A 262 13.48 29.39 0.37
CA THR A 262 12.69 30.18 1.30
C THR A 262 11.29 29.59 1.38
N GLN A 263 10.86 29.19 2.58
CA GLN A 263 9.48 28.91 2.92
C GLN A 263 8.77 30.22 3.29
N ILE A 264 7.55 30.40 2.78
CA ILE A 264 6.68 31.54 3.09
C ILE A 264 5.28 30.99 3.33
N GLY A 265 4.65 31.32 4.46
CA GLY A 265 3.30 30.81 4.72
C GLY A 265 2.71 31.21 6.07
N ASP A 266 1.48 30.75 6.30
CA ASP A 266 0.76 30.79 7.57
C ASP A 266 0.09 29.42 7.83
N ASP A 267 -0.92 29.37 8.71
CA ASP A 267 -1.70 28.16 8.98
C ASP A 267 -2.59 27.70 7.80
N ARG A 268 -2.76 28.52 6.76
CA ARG A 268 -3.67 28.29 5.63
C ARG A 268 -2.95 28.06 4.30
N PHE A 269 -1.71 28.54 4.15
CA PHE A 269 -0.94 28.30 2.93
C PHE A 269 0.56 28.17 3.20
N THR A 270 1.26 27.56 2.25
CA THR A 270 2.72 27.51 2.23
C THR A 270 3.20 27.54 0.79
N ALA A 271 4.23 28.33 0.53
CA ALA A 271 4.91 28.44 -0.75
C ALA A 271 6.44 28.33 -0.54
N PHE A 272 7.14 27.80 -1.55
CA PHE A 272 8.59 27.63 -1.53
C PHE A 272 9.24 28.35 -2.71
N ARG A 273 10.32 29.10 -2.46
CA ARG A 273 11.09 29.81 -3.50
C ARG A 273 12.55 29.42 -3.42
N THR A 274 13.03 28.72 -4.44
CA THR A 274 14.43 28.29 -4.53
C THR A 274 15.23 29.21 -5.46
N GLY A 275 16.37 29.73 -5.00
CA GLY A 275 17.27 30.59 -5.78
C GLY A 275 18.69 30.71 -5.20
N SER A 276 19.60 31.39 -5.91
CA SER A 276 20.98 31.69 -5.49
C SER A 276 21.32 33.18 -5.70
N PRO A 277 22.19 33.83 -4.88
CA PRO A 277 22.49 33.58 -3.48
C PRO A 277 22.41 34.90 -2.68
N SER A 278 21.34 35.14 -1.93
CA SER A 278 21.48 36.03 -0.78
C SER A 278 20.62 35.53 0.36
N ARG A 279 21.29 35.11 1.43
CA ARG A 279 20.68 34.80 2.72
C ARG A 279 20.02 36.10 3.22
N GLY A 280 18.71 36.09 3.41
CA GLY A 280 17.95 37.15 4.08
C GLY A 280 17.50 38.37 3.26
N ARG A 281 18.09 38.72 2.11
CA ARG A 281 17.75 39.98 1.39
C ARG A 281 16.70 39.81 0.28
N THR A 282 16.69 38.66 -0.40
CA THR A 282 15.73 38.34 -1.45
C THR A 282 14.42 37.74 -0.92
N SER A 283 14.47 37.02 0.21
CA SER A 283 13.32 36.34 0.83
C SER A 283 12.27 37.31 1.37
N CYS A 284 12.70 38.39 2.02
CA CYS A 284 11.80 39.45 2.48
C CYS A 284 11.18 40.23 1.29
N ARG A 285 11.93 40.39 0.20
CA ARG A 285 11.47 41.08 -1.02
C ARG A 285 10.38 40.32 -1.77
N SER A 286 10.35 38.99 -1.68
CA SER A 286 9.27 38.15 -2.24
C SER A 286 7.98 38.15 -1.42
N CYS A 287 8.01 38.69 -0.19
CA CYS A 287 6.82 38.79 0.67
C CYS A 287 6.01 40.08 0.42
N GLY A 288 6.58 41.06 -0.31
CA GLY A 288 5.89 42.29 -0.72
C GLY A 288 5.48 42.25 -2.20
N PRO A 289 4.53 43.09 -2.63
CA PRO A 289 4.27 43.29 -4.05
C PRO A 289 5.56 43.71 -4.77
N ALA A 290 5.70 43.32 -6.06
CA ALA A 290 6.90 43.52 -6.88
C ALA A 290 7.42 44.98 -6.96
N SER A 291 6.66 45.94 -6.45
CA SER A 291 6.88 47.39 -6.52
C SER A 291 7.11 48.09 -5.18
N SER A 292 7.02 47.43 -4.02
CA SER A 292 7.29 48.09 -2.73
C SER A 292 8.73 47.87 -2.29
N ALA A 293 9.61 48.84 -2.57
CA ALA A 293 10.86 48.96 -1.85
C ALA A 293 10.55 49.21 -0.36
N TYR A 294 11.08 48.39 0.54
CA TYR A 294 11.04 48.70 1.96
C TYR A 294 11.93 49.93 2.19
N VAL A 295 11.29 51.07 2.47
CA VAL A 295 11.98 52.31 2.84
C VAL A 295 11.91 52.42 4.36
N VAL A 296 13.07 52.56 5.00
CA VAL A 296 13.13 52.95 6.41
C VAL A 296 12.54 54.36 6.52
N ASN A 297 11.30 54.46 6.98
CA ASN A 297 10.61 55.72 7.18
C ASN A 297 10.73 56.18 8.64
N ALA A 298 10.26 57.41 8.92
CA ALA A 298 10.33 57.99 10.26
C ALA A 298 9.68 57.08 11.32
N THR A 299 8.59 56.39 10.98
CA THR A 299 7.90 55.44 11.87
C THR A 299 8.76 54.23 12.23
N ALA A 300 9.48 53.67 11.25
CA ALA A 300 10.40 52.55 11.47
C ALA A 300 11.58 52.97 12.37
N LEU A 301 12.15 54.16 12.13
CA LEU A 301 13.24 54.71 12.96
C LEU A 301 12.79 54.96 14.41
N ASP A 302 11.57 55.43 14.60
CA ASP A 302 11.00 55.68 15.92
C ASP A 302 10.70 54.37 16.68
N TYR A 303 10.23 53.34 15.97
CA TYR A 303 10.10 51.98 16.52
C TYR A 303 11.45 51.40 16.94
N MET A 304 12.49 51.51 16.10
CA MET A 304 13.83 51.02 16.41
C MET A 304 14.42 51.69 17.65
N ARG A 305 14.27 53.02 17.77
CA ARG A 305 14.68 53.80 18.94
C ARG A 305 13.96 53.35 20.21
N ARG A 306 12.63 53.17 20.17
CA ARG A 306 11.85 52.69 21.32
C ARG A 306 12.22 51.29 21.78
N ARG A 307 12.70 50.43 20.86
CA ARG A 307 13.07 49.03 21.14
C ARG A 307 14.55 48.86 21.50
N GLY A 308 15.35 49.93 21.53
CA GLY A 308 16.78 49.86 21.81
C GLY A 308 17.57 49.08 20.75
N LEU A 309 17.08 49.02 19.51
CA LEU A 309 17.81 48.39 18.41
C LEU A 309 18.99 49.28 17.98
N PRO A 310 20.13 48.71 17.59
CA PRO A 310 21.27 49.49 17.11
C PRO A 310 20.84 50.36 15.92
N ALA A 311 21.30 51.61 15.92
CA ALA A 311 21.05 52.53 14.82
C ALA A 311 21.68 51.98 13.52
N ALA A 312 20.93 52.09 12.42
CA ALA A 312 21.37 51.69 11.09
C ALA A 312 22.46 52.61 10.54
#